data_AF-A0A966U190-F1
#
_entry.id   AF-A0A966U190-F1
#
_cell.length_a   1.000
_cell.length_b   1.000
_cell.length_c   1.000
_cell.angle_alpha   90.00
_cell.angle_beta   90.00
_cell.angle_gamma   90.00
#
_symmetry.space_group_name_H-M   'P 1'
#
loop_
_entity.id
_entity.type
_entity.pdbx_description
1 polymer ?
#
loop_
_entity_poly.entity_id
_entity_poly.type
_entity_poly.pdbx_seq_one_letter_code
_entity_poly.pdbx_strand_id
1 'polypeptide(L)'
;MLASWRSRATTTAALLALIALAACSGGSETATDETTADTVAPATTVAEATTTTTTLPPIVAPLTGLPVDAAITRPALVVKIDNHPKARPQWGLNQADIVFEENVEMLTRFAAVFHTTDSDPVGPIRSGRKQDVDLLESFNAPLFAWSGGNAEVTKLIRASTMVDLSHSSANNEGGYRRESSRSAPHNLLADTSKLWTLAPEG
;
A
#
# COMPACT_ATOMS: atom_id res chain seq x y z
N MET A 1 36.34 -48.83 17.57
CA MET A 1 37.11 -47.59 17.67
C MET A 1 36.14 -46.42 17.52
N LEU A 2 35.77 -45.78 18.63
CA LEU A 2 34.78 -44.70 18.69
C LEU A 2 35.48 -43.35 18.48
N ALA A 3 35.07 -42.59 17.44
CA ALA A 3 35.55 -41.23 17.21
C ALA A 3 34.55 -40.22 17.78
N SER A 4 35.03 -39.40 18.71
CA SER A 4 34.29 -38.33 19.39
C SER A 4 34.54 -37.00 18.68
N TRP A 5 33.47 -36.27 18.33
CA TRP A 5 33.59 -34.89 17.86
C TRP A 5 33.14 -33.95 18.97
N ARG A 6 34.11 -33.22 19.54
CA ARG A 6 33.88 -32.21 20.58
C ARG A 6 33.69 -30.83 19.94
N SER A 7 32.60 -30.19 20.34
CA SER A 7 32.25 -28.79 20.13
C SER A 7 33.30 -27.84 20.73
N ARG A 8 33.51 -26.69 20.09
CA ARG A 8 34.24 -25.55 20.67
C ARG A 8 33.45 -24.26 20.43
N ALA A 9 32.78 -23.81 21.48
CA ALA A 9 32.39 -22.42 21.69
C ALA A 9 33.50 -21.73 22.49
N THR A 10 33.77 -20.45 22.22
CA THR A 10 34.45 -19.49 23.14
C THR A 10 34.34 -18.08 22.53
N THR A 11 33.40 -17.24 22.98
CA THR A 11 33.46 -16.15 24.00
C THR A 11 34.30 -14.89 23.67
N THR A 12 33.55 -13.78 23.54
CA THR A 12 33.73 -12.41 24.10
C THR A 12 34.93 -11.52 23.73
N ALA A 13 34.58 -10.29 23.31
CA ALA A 13 35.25 -9.06 23.76
C ALA A 13 34.22 -7.92 23.84
N ALA A 14 34.14 -7.31 25.03
CA ALA A 14 33.37 -6.12 25.34
C ALA A 14 34.25 -4.86 25.19
N LEU A 15 33.67 -3.71 24.84
CA LEU A 15 34.25 -2.40 25.13
C LEU A 15 33.16 -1.35 25.34
N LEU A 16 33.17 -0.72 26.53
CA LEU A 16 32.41 0.47 26.90
C LEU A 16 33.15 1.74 26.46
N ALA A 17 32.43 2.82 26.11
CA ALA A 17 32.90 4.20 26.24
C ALA A 17 31.73 5.21 26.36
N LEU A 18 31.98 6.28 27.12
CA LEU A 18 31.04 7.17 27.82
C LEU A 18 30.55 8.43 27.06
N ILE A 19 29.30 8.82 27.35
CA ILE A 19 28.70 10.14 27.71
C ILE A 19 29.19 11.44 27.03
N ALA A 20 28.22 12.22 26.50
CA ALA A 20 28.15 13.68 26.67
C ALA A 20 26.68 14.18 26.65
N LEU A 21 26.17 14.64 27.80
CA LEU A 21 24.95 15.45 27.91
C LEU A 21 25.28 16.90 27.57
N ALA A 22 24.57 17.51 26.63
CA ALA A 22 24.53 18.96 26.45
C ALA A 22 23.29 19.52 27.15
N ALA A 23 23.52 20.10 28.34
CA ALA A 23 22.60 21.00 29.00
C ALA A 23 22.92 22.42 28.50
N CYS A 24 21.90 23.15 28.05
CA CYS A 24 21.97 24.61 27.92
C CYS A 24 21.05 25.22 28.96
N SER A 25 21.67 25.87 29.94
CA SER A 25 21.09 26.76 30.93
C SER A 25 20.95 28.17 30.35
N GLY A 26 19.98 28.92 30.90
CA GLY A 26 19.98 30.39 30.90
C GLY A 26 18.54 30.90 30.79
N GLY A 27 18.00 31.70 31.71
CA GLY A 27 18.48 32.30 32.94
C GLY A 27 17.28 33.05 33.56
N SER A 28 17.19 33.06 34.88
CA SER A 28 16.16 33.81 35.63
C SER A 28 16.36 35.31 35.50
N GLU A 29 15.27 36.09 35.51
CA GLU A 29 15.17 37.28 36.37
C GLU A 29 13.69 37.66 36.58
N THR A 30 13.37 37.86 37.86
CA THR A 30 12.11 38.36 38.41
C THR A 30 12.22 39.86 38.53
N ALA A 31 11.23 40.64 38.10
CA ALA A 31 10.88 41.90 38.75
C ALA A 31 9.52 42.44 38.29
N THR A 32 8.84 42.99 39.28
CA THR A 32 7.50 43.53 39.37
C THR A 32 7.38 44.96 38.82
N ASP A 33 6.15 45.32 38.49
CA ASP A 33 5.53 46.66 38.59
C ASP A 33 5.98 47.76 37.61
N GLU A 34 5.05 48.27 36.80
CA GLU A 34 4.42 49.56 37.10
C GLU A 34 3.32 49.91 36.08
N THR A 35 2.35 50.64 36.63
CA THR A 35 1.17 51.21 35.98
C THR A 35 1.55 52.31 34.99
N THR A 36 0.93 52.33 33.81
CA THR A 36 0.75 53.55 33.02
C THR A 36 -0.64 53.54 32.41
N ALA A 37 -1.45 54.51 32.84
CA ALA A 37 -2.76 54.79 32.30
C ALA A 37 -2.60 55.44 30.93
N ASP A 38 -3.27 54.91 29.91
CA ASP A 38 -3.46 55.61 28.65
C ASP A 38 -4.95 55.64 28.26
N THR A 39 -5.37 56.83 27.86
CA THR A 39 -6.74 57.25 27.65
C THR A 39 -7.27 56.71 26.32
N VAL A 40 -8.36 55.95 26.34
CA VAL A 40 -8.99 55.41 25.11
C VAL A 40 -10.06 56.39 24.60
N ALA A 41 -9.84 56.95 23.42
CA ALA A 41 -10.87 57.63 22.64
C ALA A 41 -11.76 56.58 21.93
N PRO A 42 -13.08 56.80 21.78
CA PRO A 42 -13.94 55.82 21.15
C PRO A 42 -13.76 55.86 19.63
N ALA A 43 -13.11 54.85 19.06
CA ALA A 43 -13.13 54.59 17.63
C ALA A 43 -14.46 53.92 17.24
N THR A 44 -15.18 54.52 16.29
CA THR A 44 -16.40 53.97 15.71
C THR A 44 -16.08 52.71 14.89
N THR A 45 -16.45 51.54 15.41
CA THR A 45 -16.33 50.26 14.71
C THR A 45 -17.34 50.20 13.56
N VAL A 46 -16.85 50.29 12.32
CA VAL A 46 -17.60 49.91 11.13
C VAL A 46 -17.58 48.39 11.08
N ALA A 47 -18.73 47.74 11.25
CA ALA A 47 -18.86 46.30 11.17
C ALA A 47 -18.67 45.86 9.71
N GLU A 48 -17.51 45.26 9.43
CA GLU A 48 -17.20 44.60 8.16
C GLU A 48 -18.09 43.35 8.05
N ALA A 49 -18.93 43.32 7.01
CA ALA A 49 -19.80 42.18 6.75
C ALA A 49 -18.94 40.99 6.30
N THR A 50 -18.73 40.02 7.20
CA THR A 50 -18.08 38.75 6.86
C THR A 50 -19.00 37.96 5.93
N THR A 51 -18.72 37.96 4.62
CA THR A 51 -19.30 36.99 3.69
C THR A 51 -18.71 35.61 3.96
N THR A 52 -19.49 34.73 4.57
CA THR A 52 -19.14 33.32 4.73
C THR A 52 -19.30 32.62 3.37
N THR A 53 -18.20 32.43 2.64
CA THR A 53 -18.20 31.52 1.48
C THR A 53 -18.16 30.09 2.01
N THR A 54 -19.28 29.37 1.94
CA THR A 54 -19.33 27.94 2.26
C THR A 54 -18.61 27.16 1.17
N THR A 55 -17.35 26.80 1.40
CA THR A 55 -16.59 25.89 0.54
C THR A 55 -17.19 24.49 0.63
N LEU A 56 -17.54 23.88 -0.52
CA LEU A 56 -18.00 22.49 -0.56
C LEU A 56 -16.90 21.55 -0.05
N PRO A 57 -17.25 20.48 0.68
CA PRO A 57 -16.26 19.51 1.15
C PRO A 57 -15.56 18.87 -0.05
N PRO A 58 -14.25 18.57 0.05
CA PRO A 58 -13.51 17.91 -1.03
C PRO A 58 -14.04 16.50 -1.26
N ILE A 59 -14.04 16.07 -2.52
CA ILE A 59 -14.26 14.67 -2.89
C ILE A 59 -12.99 13.90 -2.53
N VAL A 60 -13.13 12.72 -1.93
CA VAL A 60 -11.99 11.89 -1.49
C VAL A 60 -12.03 10.50 -2.11
N ALA A 61 -10.86 9.93 -2.35
CA ALA A 61 -10.69 8.55 -2.79
C ALA A 61 -11.11 7.57 -1.68
N PRO A 62 -12.00 6.59 -1.96
CA PRO A 62 -12.54 5.71 -0.92
C PRO A 62 -11.51 4.88 -0.15
N LEU A 63 -10.43 4.42 -0.81
CA LEU A 63 -9.44 3.53 -0.19
C LEU A 63 -8.29 4.26 0.52
N THR A 64 -8.02 5.51 0.16
CA THR A 64 -6.88 6.28 0.69
C THR A 64 -7.29 7.49 1.53
N GLY A 65 -8.52 7.97 1.37
CA GLY A 65 -9.00 9.20 1.99
C GLY A 65 -8.37 10.48 1.43
N LEU A 66 -7.56 10.38 0.38
CA LEU A 66 -6.89 11.54 -0.25
C LEU A 66 -7.86 12.31 -1.16
N PRO A 67 -7.73 13.65 -1.27
CA PRO A 67 -8.55 14.44 -2.18
C PRO A 67 -8.39 14.03 -3.64
N VAL A 68 -9.49 14.04 -4.40
CA VAL A 68 -9.53 13.76 -5.84
C VAL A 68 -10.45 14.75 -6.55
N ASP A 69 -10.19 15.00 -7.83
CA ASP A 69 -10.97 15.97 -8.64
C ASP A 69 -12.39 15.46 -8.96
N ALA A 70 -12.58 14.14 -9.01
CA ALA A 70 -13.85 13.51 -9.32
C ALA A 70 -14.02 12.20 -8.54
N ALA A 71 -15.28 11.79 -8.35
CA ALA A 71 -15.61 10.54 -7.68
C ALA A 71 -15.10 9.33 -8.50
N ILE A 72 -14.43 8.39 -7.81
CA ILE A 72 -13.95 7.15 -8.42
C ILE A 72 -15.08 6.11 -8.38
N THR A 73 -15.59 5.74 -9.55
CA THR A 73 -16.76 4.85 -9.69
C THR A 73 -16.43 3.44 -10.17
N ARG A 74 -15.14 3.14 -10.41
CA ARG A 74 -14.67 1.81 -10.83
C ARG A 74 -14.47 0.87 -9.63
N PRO A 75 -14.54 -0.46 -9.83
CA PRO A 75 -14.18 -1.42 -8.79
C PRO A 75 -12.68 -1.37 -8.50
N ALA A 76 -12.30 -1.77 -7.28
CA ALA A 76 -10.90 -2.00 -6.93
C ALA A 76 -10.34 -3.18 -7.74
N LEU A 77 -9.12 -3.04 -8.26
CA LEU A 77 -8.37 -4.09 -8.93
C LEU A 77 -7.26 -4.57 -8.01
N VAL A 78 -7.28 -5.86 -7.68
CA VAL A 78 -6.27 -6.49 -6.84
C VAL A 78 -5.36 -7.33 -7.73
N VAL A 79 -4.06 -7.09 -7.66
CA VAL A 79 -3.05 -7.84 -8.40
C VAL A 79 -2.20 -8.65 -7.42
N LYS A 80 -2.16 -9.98 -7.61
CA LYS A 80 -1.32 -10.86 -6.81
C LYS A 80 0.12 -10.83 -7.31
N ILE A 81 1.04 -10.28 -6.52
CA ILE A 81 2.43 -10.00 -6.93
C ILE A 81 3.43 -10.89 -6.18
N ASP A 82 4.43 -11.40 -6.91
CA ASP A 82 5.54 -12.19 -6.39
C ASP A 82 6.42 -11.37 -5.44
N ASN A 83 6.81 -11.98 -4.31
CA ASN A 83 7.87 -11.43 -3.46
C ASN A 83 9.06 -12.38 -3.28
N HIS A 84 9.20 -13.39 -4.15
CA HIS A 84 10.40 -14.21 -4.21
C HIS A 84 11.64 -13.35 -4.53
N PRO A 85 12.84 -13.64 -3.98
CA PRO A 85 14.04 -12.83 -4.23
C PRO A 85 14.37 -12.60 -5.71
N LYS A 86 14.20 -13.63 -6.56
CA LYS A 86 14.38 -13.54 -8.03
C LYS A 86 13.33 -12.71 -8.77
N ALA A 87 12.23 -12.34 -8.10
CA ALA A 87 11.19 -11.48 -8.67
C ALA A 87 11.38 -10.00 -8.33
N ARG A 88 12.41 -9.65 -7.55
CA ARG A 88 12.67 -8.28 -7.12
C ARG A 88 13.61 -7.56 -8.12
N PRO A 89 13.44 -6.24 -8.31
CA PRO A 89 12.32 -5.42 -7.82
C PRO A 89 11.00 -5.74 -8.55
N GLN A 90 9.87 -5.49 -7.88
CA GLN A 90 8.54 -5.55 -8.48
C GLN A 90 8.27 -4.32 -9.35
N TRP A 91 7.26 -4.43 -10.21
CA TRP A 91 6.71 -3.35 -11.01
C TRP A 91 5.33 -2.94 -10.47
N GLY A 92 5.10 -1.63 -10.41
CA GLY A 92 3.79 -1.04 -10.10
C GLY A 92 3.39 -0.98 -8.64
N LEU A 93 4.17 -1.57 -7.71
CA LEU A 93 3.82 -1.54 -6.28
C LEU A 93 3.67 -0.12 -5.72
N ASN A 94 4.45 0.84 -6.22
CA ASN A 94 4.41 2.24 -5.79
C ASN A 94 3.18 3.01 -6.31
N GLN A 95 2.40 2.44 -7.21
CA GLN A 95 1.13 3.01 -7.67
C GLN A 95 -0.08 2.42 -6.92
N ALA A 96 0.11 1.34 -6.15
CA ALA A 96 -0.99 0.74 -5.42
C ALA A 96 -1.46 1.63 -4.26
N ASP A 97 -2.78 1.69 -4.05
CA ASP A 97 -3.41 2.40 -2.93
C ASP A 97 -3.20 1.65 -1.61
N ILE A 98 -3.28 0.32 -1.67
CA ILE A 98 -3.07 -0.57 -0.53
C ILE A 98 -2.18 -1.72 -0.97
N VAL A 99 -1.21 -2.11 -0.15
CA VAL A 99 -0.41 -3.32 -0.37
C VAL A 99 -0.49 -4.18 0.87
N PHE A 100 -1.09 -5.36 0.74
CA PHE A 100 -1.01 -6.41 1.75
C PHE A 100 0.18 -7.31 1.48
N GLU A 101 0.94 -7.66 2.51
CA GLU A 101 1.94 -8.73 2.45
C GLU A 101 1.39 -9.96 3.17
N GLU A 102 1.21 -11.05 2.42
CA GLU A 102 0.67 -12.30 2.93
C GLU A 102 1.77 -13.35 3.02
N ASN A 103 1.80 -14.08 4.12
CA ASN A 103 2.64 -15.26 4.23
C ASN A 103 2.06 -16.38 3.35
N VAL A 104 2.88 -16.89 2.44
CA VAL A 104 2.52 -18.00 1.55
C VAL A 104 3.62 -19.05 1.56
N GLU A 105 3.35 -20.16 2.24
CA GLU A 105 4.28 -21.27 2.40
C GLU A 105 5.53 -20.83 3.19
N MET A 106 6.67 -20.70 2.52
CA MET A 106 7.96 -20.34 3.13
C MET A 106 8.43 -18.94 2.72
N LEU A 107 7.60 -18.18 2.01
CA LEU A 107 7.89 -16.83 1.50
C LEU A 107 6.62 -15.98 1.59
N THR A 108 6.72 -14.69 1.26
CA THR A 108 5.55 -13.82 1.16
C THR A 108 5.16 -13.57 -0.30
N ARG A 109 3.93 -13.09 -0.49
CA ARG A 109 3.44 -12.50 -1.74
C ARG A 109 2.64 -11.25 -1.39
N PHE A 110 2.52 -10.34 -2.34
CA PHE A 110 1.71 -9.13 -2.15
C PHE A 110 0.34 -9.27 -2.81
N ALA A 111 -0.68 -8.70 -2.20
CA ALA A 111 -1.93 -8.32 -2.86
C ALA A 111 -1.95 -6.78 -2.96
N ALA A 112 -1.66 -6.27 -4.14
CA ALA A 112 -1.61 -4.83 -4.41
C ALA A 112 -2.97 -4.38 -4.96
N VAL A 113 -3.61 -3.44 -4.27
CA VAL A 113 -4.93 -2.91 -4.60
C VAL A 113 -4.77 -1.58 -5.31
N PHE A 114 -5.38 -1.48 -6.50
CA PHE A 114 -5.42 -0.28 -7.33
C PHE A 114 -6.86 0.21 -7.44
N HIS A 115 -7.07 1.50 -7.23
CA HIS A 115 -8.36 2.17 -7.33
C HIS A 115 -8.23 3.61 -7.83
N THR A 116 -7.23 4.34 -7.35
CA THR A 116 -7.01 5.75 -7.71
C THR A 116 -6.09 5.94 -8.91
N THR A 117 -5.11 5.06 -9.08
CA THR A 117 -4.12 5.15 -10.16
C THR A 117 -3.99 3.84 -10.93
N ASP A 118 -3.33 3.94 -12.07
CA ASP A 118 -3.05 2.83 -12.98
C ASP A 118 -1.54 2.55 -13.00
N SER A 119 -1.16 1.35 -13.41
CA SER A 119 0.22 0.92 -13.57
C SER A 119 0.40 0.03 -14.81
N ASP A 120 1.30 0.45 -15.69
CA ASP A 120 1.86 -0.39 -16.75
C ASP A 120 3.39 -0.27 -16.77
N PRO A 121 4.15 -1.34 -16.43
CA PRO A 121 3.68 -2.67 -15.99
C PRO A 121 3.24 -2.74 -14.52
N VAL A 122 2.53 -3.82 -14.18
CA VAL A 122 2.39 -4.35 -12.82
C VAL A 122 2.78 -5.84 -12.75
N GLY A 123 3.51 -6.24 -11.70
CA GLY A 123 3.92 -7.64 -11.46
C GLY A 123 5.30 -7.79 -10.79
N PRO A 124 5.93 -8.99 -10.82
CA PRO A 124 5.48 -10.21 -11.47
C PRO A 124 4.22 -10.81 -10.85
N ILE A 125 3.25 -11.19 -11.67
CA ILE A 125 1.98 -11.74 -11.21
C ILE A 125 2.13 -13.21 -10.81
N ARG A 126 1.50 -13.59 -9.70
CA ARG A 126 1.63 -14.91 -9.07
C ARG A 126 0.32 -15.55 -8.68
N SER A 127 0.44 -16.79 -8.22
CA SER A 127 -0.68 -17.61 -7.81
C SER A 127 -1.36 -17.08 -6.56
N GLY A 128 -2.68 -16.94 -6.65
CA GLY A 128 -3.60 -16.79 -5.53
C GLY A 128 -3.63 -18.03 -4.64
N ARG A 129 -4.24 -17.86 -3.47
CA ARG A 129 -4.34 -18.78 -2.33
C ARG A 129 -5.69 -18.63 -1.65
N LYS A 130 -6.04 -19.59 -0.80
CA LYS A 130 -7.32 -19.59 -0.09
C LYS A 130 -7.53 -18.31 0.73
N GLN A 131 -6.49 -17.84 1.41
CA GLN A 131 -6.52 -16.61 2.22
C GLN A 131 -6.81 -15.34 1.40
N ASP A 132 -6.59 -15.35 0.07
CA ASP A 132 -7.00 -14.23 -0.78
C ASP A 132 -8.52 -14.05 -0.74
N VAL A 133 -9.30 -15.13 -0.63
CA VAL A 133 -10.76 -15.04 -0.51
C VAL A 133 -11.13 -14.30 0.78
N ASP A 134 -10.60 -14.75 1.92
CA ASP A 134 -10.88 -14.15 3.22
C ASP A 134 -10.50 -12.66 3.29
N LEU A 135 -9.39 -12.29 2.63
CA LEU A 135 -8.90 -10.92 2.60
C LEU A 135 -9.72 -10.04 1.64
N LEU A 136 -9.93 -10.51 0.41
CA LEU A 136 -10.42 -9.68 -0.69
C LEU A 136 -11.95 -9.60 -0.76
N GLU A 137 -12.68 -10.52 -0.14
CA GLU A 137 -14.14 -10.42 -0.01
C GLU A 137 -14.60 -9.24 0.87
N SER A 138 -13.69 -8.62 1.63
CA SER A 138 -13.96 -7.37 2.34
C SER A 138 -14.15 -6.16 1.42
N PHE A 139 -13.74 -6.26 0.16
CA PHE A 139 -13.98 -5.24 -0.87
C PHE A 139 -15.32 -5.49 -1.59
N ASN A 140 -15.88 -4.43 -2.17
CA ASN A 140 -17.12 -4.51 -2.93
C ASN A 140 -16.89 -5.15 -4.32
N ALA A 141 -16.89 -6.48 -4.37
CA ALA A 141 -16.71 -7.30 -5.58
C ALA A 141 -15.47 -6.88 -6.42
N PRO A 142 -14.25 -6.99 -5.86
CA PRO A 142 -13.06 -6.51 -6.54
C PRO A 142 -12.71 -7.37 -7.75
N LEU A 143 -12.00 -6.78 -8.71
CA LEU A 143 -11.35 -7.52 -9.78
C LEU A 143 -10.10 -8.20 -9.23
N PHE A 144 -9.86 -9.47 -9.54
CA PHE A 144 -8.67 -10.18 -9.08
C PHE A 144 -7.81 -10.69 -10.23
N ALA A 145 -6.61 -10.14 -10.36
CA ALA A 145 -5.61 -10.52 -11.35
C ALA A 145 -4.50 -11.38 -10.71
N TRP A 146 -4.37 -12.60 -11.20
CA TRP A 146 -3.51 -13.63 -10.60
C TRP A 146 -3.10 -14.68 -11.64
N SER A 147 -1.99 -15.39 -11.41
CA SER A 147 -1.44 -16.31 -12.41
C SER A 147 -2.11 -17.68 -12.48
N GLY A 148 -3.20 -17.90 -11.74
CA GLY A 148 -3.81 -19.21 -11.51
C GLY A 148 -3.26 -19.93 -10.26
N GLY A 149 -3.89 -21.03 -9.87
CA GLY A 149 -3.57 -21.78 -8.65
C GLY A 149 -3.98 -23.24 -8.77
N ASN A 150 -3.95 -23.99 -7.68
CA ASN A 150 -4.48 -25.36 -7.69
C ASN A 150 -6.01 -25.36 -7.90
N ALA A 151 -6.57 -26.51 -8.26
CA ALA A 151 -7.99 -26.64 -8.60
C ALA A 151 -8.93 -26.16 -7.47
N GLU A 152 -8.57 -26.47 -6.22
CA GLU A 152 -9.35 -26.10 -5.05
C GLU A 152 -9.35 -24.58 -4.81
N VAL A 153 -8.19 -23.92 -4.88
CA VAL A 153 -8.07 -22.47 -4.77
C VAL A 153 -8.81 -21.77 -5.91
N THR A 154 -8.69 -22.30 -7.13
CA THR A 154 -9.38 -21.76 -8.30
C THR A 154 -10.89 -21.85 -8.16
N LYS A 155 -11.39 -22.96 -7.63
CA LYS A 155 -12.82 -23.13 -7.34
C LYS A 155 -13.30 -22.14 -6.29
N LEU A 156 -12.54 -21.94 -5.22
CA LEU A 156 -12.89 -21.00 -4.15
C LEU A 156 -12.95 -19.55 -4.66
N ILE A 157 -11.93 -19.10 -5.40
CA ILE A 157 -11.90 -17.74 -5.97
C ILE A 157 -13.10 -17.53 -6.91
N ARG A 158 -13.41 -18.50 -7.78
CA ARG A 158 -14.55 -18.38 -8.71
C ARG A 158 -15.92 -18.46 -8.04
N ALA A 159 -15.99 -18.96 -6.81
CA ALA A 159 -17.21 -19.00 -6.01
C ALA A 159 -17.37 -17.78 -5.09
N SER A 160 -16.33 -16.94 -4.98
CA SER A 160 -16.33 -15.71 -4.17
C SER A 160 -17.05 -14.56 -4.87
N THR A 161 -17.11 -13.40 -4.22
CA THR A 161 -17.60 -12.14 -4.81
C THR A 161 -16.63 -11.50 -5.82
N MET A 162 -15.40 -12.02 -5.93
CA MET A 162 -14.37 -11.45 -6.81
C MET A 162 -14.64 -11.78 -8.29
N VAL A 163 -14.29 -10.84 -9.17
CA VAL A 163 -14.25 -11.09 -10.61
C VAL A 163 -12.92 -11.75 -10.98
N ASP A 164 -12.97 -12.97 -11.53
CA ASP A 164 -11.78 -13.75 -11.91
C ASP A 164 -11.13 -13.22 -13.21
N LEU A 165 -10.11 -12.38 -13.04
CA LEU A 165 -9.22 -11.95 -14.13
C LEU A 165 -7.91 -12.74 -14.12
N SER A 166 -7.93 -14.04 -13.78
CA SER A 166 -6.74 -14.89 -13.85
C SER A 166 -6.07 -14.86 -15.24
N HIS A 167 -4.80 -15.25 -15.29
CA HIS A 167 -4.10 -15.48 -16.55
C HIS A 167 -4.90 -16.38 -17.50
N SER A 168 -5.54 -17.44 -17.00
CA SER A 168 -6.36 -18.30 -17.85
C SER A 168 -7.60 -17.61 -18.42
N SER A 169 -8.18 -16.65 -17.70
CA SER A 169 -9.41 -15.97 -18.09
C SER A 169 -9.12 -14.77 -19.03
N ALA A 170 -8.09 -13.97 -18.73
CA ALA A 170 -7.86 -12.68 -19.38
C ALA A 170 -6.66 -12.64 -20.37
N ASN A 171 -5.82 -13.68 -20.44
CA ASN A 171 -4.62 -13.64 -21.30
C ASN A 171 -4.95 -13.60 -22.80
N ASN A 172 -5.99 -14.30 -23.25
CA ASN A 172 -6.36 -14.33 -24.67
C ASN A 172 -6.85 -12.97 -25.19
N GLU A 173 -7.26 -12.08 -24.29
CA GLU A 173 -7.69 -10.71 -24.59
C GLU A 173 -6.57 -9.67 -24.37
N GLY A 174 -5.33 -10.15 -24.16
CA GLY A 174 -4.15 -9.31 -23.99
C GLY A 174 -3.97 -8.75 -22.57
N GLY A 175 -4.65 -9.31 -21.57
CA GLY A 175 -4.51 -8.86 -20.17
C GLY A 175 -3.13 -9.15 -19.55
N TYR A 176 -2.31 -9.97 -20.20
CA TYR A 176 -1.04 -10.45 -19.65
C TYR A 176 0.06 -10.49 -20.71
N ARG A 177 1.30 -10.28 -20.28
CA ARG A 177 2.51 -10.42 -21.10
C ARG A 177 3.67 -11.00 -20.32
N ARG A 178 4.67 -11.52 -21.04
CA ARG A 178 5.91 -12.02 -20.46
C ARG A 178 7.05 -11.05 -20.72
N GLU A 179 7.77 -10.70 -19.66
CA GLU A 179 9.00 -9.91 -19.73
C GLU A 179 10.18 -10.81 -20.09
N SER A 180 10.97 -10.40 -21.08
CA SER A 180 12.08 -11.20 -21.63
C SER A 180 13.35 -11.16 -20.77
N SER A 181 13.55 -10.07 -20.02
CA SER A 181 14.70 -9.89 -19.13
C SER A 181 14.67 -10.78 -17.88
N ARG A 182 13.55 -11.47 -17.61
CA ARG A 182 13.41 -12.41 -16.49
C ARG A 182 12.85 -13.76 -16.95
N SER A 183 13.25 -14.82 -16.26
CA SER A 183 12.73 -16.16 -16.52
C SER A 183 11.40 -16.42 -15.79
N ALA A 184 10.58 -17.28 -16.37
CA ALA A 184 9.43 -17.84 -15.67
C ALA A 184 9.90 -18.54 -14.37
N PRO A 185 9.13 -18.44 -13.27
CA PRO A 185 7.80 -17.85 -13.18
C PRO A 185 7.79 -16.38 -12.70
N HIS A 186 8.92 -15.68 -12.75
CA HIS A 186 9.10 -14.33 -12.19
C HIS A 186 8.99 -13.20 -13.23
N ASN A 187 8.27 -13.44 -14.33
CA ASN A 187 8.25 -12.57 -15.50
C ASN A 187 6.85 -12.32 -16.09
N LEU A 188 5.78 -12.71 -15.39
CA LEU A 188 4.41 -12.43 -15.84
C LEU A 188 4.00 -11.02 -15.44
N LEU A 189 3.63 -10.16 -16.39
CA LEU A 189 3.21 -8.79 -16.13
C LEU A 189 1.83 -8.54 -16.71
N ALA A 190 1.18 -7.48 -16.25
CA ALA A 190 -0.04 -6.93 -16.83
C ALA A 190 0.02 -5.40 -16.90
N ASP A 191 -1.01 -4.83 -17.53
CA ASP A 191 -1.36 -3.42 -17.49
C ASP A 191 -2.72 -3.34 -16.75
N THR A 192 -2.78 -2.55 -15.69
CA THR A 192 -4.03 -2.39 -14.91
C THR A 192 -5.14 -1.75 -15.74
N SER A 193 -4.82 -0.76 -16.57
CA SER A 193 -5.80 -0.07 -17.43
C SER A 193 -6.44 -1.09 -18.36
N LYS A 194 -5.64 -1.97 -18.97
CA LYS A 194 -6.15 -3.08 -19.78
C LYS A 194 -7.02 -4.04 -18.96
N LEU A 195 -6.60 -4.45 -17.77
CA LEU A 195 -7.37 -5.38 -16.92
C LEU A 195 -8.77 -4.84 -16.56
N TRP A 196 -8.91 -3.55 -16.25
CA TRP A 196 -10.24 -2.95 -16.01
C TRP A 196 -11.16 -3.05 -17.22
N THR A 197 -10.63 -2.96 -18.45
CA THR A 197 -11.47 -3.14 -19.66
C THR A 197 -11.99 -4.56 -19.87
N LEU A 198 -11.39 -5.54 -19.17
CA LEU A 198 -11.79 -6.95 -19.24
C LEU A 198 -12.78 -7.34 -18.14
N ALA A 199 -13.13 -6.40 -17.25
CA ALA A 199 -14.21 -6.60 -16.30
C ALA A 199 -15.53 -6.71 -17.07
N PRO A 200 -16.39 -7.69 -16.75
CA PRO A 200 -17.73 -7.75 -17.31
C PRO A 200 -18.51 -6.49 -16.91
N GLU A 201 -19.42 -6.05 -17.79
CA GLU A 201 -20.38 -5.00 -17.45
C GLU A 201 -21.24 -5.48 -16.26
N GLY A 202 -21.37 -4.62 -15.24
CA GLY A 202 -22.12 -4.88 -14.02
C GLY A 202 -23.62 -4.73 -14.20
#